data_AF-A0A127SKP8-F1
#
_entry.id   AF-A0A127SKP8-F1
#
_cell.length_a   1.000
_cell.length_b   1.000
_cell.length_c   1.000
_cell.angle_alpha   90.00
_cell.angle_beta   90.00
_cell.angle_gamma   90.00
#
_symmetry.space_group_name_H-M   'P 1'
#
loop_
_entity.id
_entity.type
_entity.pdbx_description
1 polymer ?
#
loop_
_entity_poly.entity_id
_entity_poly.type
_entity_poly.pdbx_seq_one_letter_code
_entity_poly.pdbx_strand_id
1 'polypeptide(L)'
;MLIMLSFVLGTCEYVVIGILPNIAEDLNVSITQTGLLISAFAIVYSVGAPLITAYLSRFPRYRTVLSLMFLFTLGNVACMLAPNYPVMLASRIFLAAVSSALISMSMTFAPDVAPRKYTSSVISWIFAGFNIASVFGVPFSMFIVQFASWRVAFAFIVVVSILLLLLMVKFLPTKNLPPTNNIMEQLVLLKDRRIIMAVSAMILSGSSAYCFYTYLSPILLDKMGLSAN
;
A
#
# COMPACT_ATOMS: atom_id res chain seq x y z
N MET A 1 -12.54 2.40 -10.17
CA MET A 1 -11.19 2.99 -10.34
C MET A 1 -10.46 3.21 -9.01
N LEU A 2 -10.98 4.00 -8.06
CA LEU A 2 -10.33 4.20 -6.75
C LEU A 2 -10.16 2.87 -5.96
N ILE A 3 -11.14 1.97 -6.08
CA ILE A 3 -11.06 0.61 -5.52
C ILE A 3 -9.92 -0.19 -6.19
N MET A 4 -9.81 -0.12 -7.53
CA MET A 4 -8.72 -0.75 -8.27
C MET A 4 -7.36 -0.16 -7.90
N LEU A 5 -7.27 1.16 -7.69
CA LEU A 5 -6.06 1.80 -7.16
C LEU A 5 -5.65 1.16 -5.84
N SER A 6 -6.57 1.08 -4.87
CA SER A 6 -6.27 0.46 -3.59
C SER A 6 -5.86 -1.01 -3.71
N PHE A 7 -6.52 -1.78 -4.59
CA PHE A 7 -6.14 -3.16 -4.89
C PHE A 7 -4.73 -3.26 -5.47
N VAL A 8 -4.37 -2.41 -6.43
CA VAL A 8 -3.02 -2.39 -7.05
C VAL A 8 -1.94 -2.01 -6.03
N LEU A 9 -2.21 -1.00 -5.20
CA LEU A 9 -1.31 -0.59 -4.12
C LEU A 9 -1.07 -1.73 -3.13
N GLY A 10 -2.15 -2.38 -2.65
CA GLY A 10 -2.04 -3.53 -1.76
C GLY A 10 -1.33 -4.71 -2.42
N THR A 11 -1.62 -4.99 -3.70
CA THR A 11 -0.98 -6.10 -4.41
C THR A 11 0.53 -5.91 -4.48
N CYS A 12 1.01 -4.68 -4.78
CA CYS A 12 2.43 -4.34 -4.75
C CYS A 12 3.07 -4.52 -3.36
N GLU A 13 2.33 -4.26 -2.29
CA GLU A 13 2.82 -4.46 -0.93
C GLU A 13 2.95 -5.95 -0.60
N TYR A 14 1.90 -6.73 -0.85
CA TYR A 14 1.82 -8.13 -0.45
C TYR A 14 2.56 -9.09 -1.39
N VAL A 15 2.75 -8.75 -2.66
CA VAL A 15 3.49 -9.57 -3.64
C VAL A 15 4.88 -9.93 -3.11
N VAL A 16 5.58 -8.99 -2.47
CA VAL A 16 6.94 -9.17 -1.94
C VAL A 16 7.01 -10.28 -0.88
N ILE A 17 5.94 -10.48 -0.11
CA ILE A 17 5.90 -11.53 0.92
C ILE A 17 6.01 -12.92 0.29
N GLY A 18 5.32 -13.15 -0.82
CA GLY A 18 5.32 -14.45 -1.51
C GLY A 18 6.58 -14.75 -2.32
N ILE A 19 7.39 -13.75 -2.65
CA ILE A 19 8.61 -13.88 -3.50
C ILE A 19 9.90 -13.58 -2.73
N LEU A 20 9.79 -13.43 -1.40
CA LEU A 20 10.88 -13.10 -0.50
C LEU A 20 12.11 -14.03 -0.65
N PRO A 21 11.93 -15.37 -0.67
CA PRO A 21 13.05 -16.30 -0.86
C PRO A 21 13.73 -16.12 -2.22
N ASN A 22 12.95 -15.89 -3.27
CA ASN A 22 13.47 -15.73 -4.63
C ASN A 22 14.27 -14.44 -4.81
N ILE A 23 13.84 -13.35 -4.16
CA ILE A 23 14.62 -12.10 -4.11
C ILE A 23 15.94 -12.33 -3.37
N ALA A 24 15.91 -13.07 -2.25
CA ALA A 24 17.10 -13.35 -1.45
C ALA A 24 18.15 -14.13 -2.25
N GLU A 25 17.71 -15.19 -2.95
CA GLU A 25 18.55 -16.02 -3.81
C GLU A 25 19.14 -15.22 -4.97
N ASP A 26 18.31 -14.49 -5.72
CA ASP A 26 18.73 -13.78 -6.93
C ASP A 26 19.61 -12.55 -6.64
N LEU A 27 19.40 -11.87 -5.51
CA LEU A 27 20.22 -10.73 -5.09
C LEU A 27 21.40 -11.15 -4.19
N ASN A 28 21.57 -12.44 -3.95
CA ASN A 28 22.65 -13.04 -3.14
C ASN A 28 22.74 -12.43 -1.72
N VAL A 29 21.59 -12.32 -1.06
CA VAL A 29 21.45 -11.78 0.30
C VAL A 29 20.67 -12.75 1.17
N SER A 30 20.80 -12.60 2.49
CA SER A 30 20.05 -13.46 3.42
C SER A 30 18.53 -13.19 3.36
N ILE A 31 17.73 -14.20 3.70
CA ILE A 31 16.28 -14.06 3.86
C ILE A 31 15.96 -13.01 4.94
N THR A 32 16.74 -12.98 6.02
CA THR A 32 16.63 -11.97 7.09
C THR A 32 16.82 -10.55 6.57
N GLN A 33 17.83 -10.31 5.72
CA GLN A 33 18.01 -9.00 5.08
C GLN A 33 16.84 -8.67 4.18
N THR A 34 16.38 -9.61 3.37
CA THR A 34 15.24 -9.37 2.47
C THR A 34 13.95 -9.06 3.23
N GLY A 35 13.78 -9.62 4.44
CA GLY A 35 12.69 -9.28 5.35
C GLY A 35 12.66 -7.80 5.76
N LEU A 36 13.81 -7.13 5.78
CA LEU A 36 13.88 -5.68 6.04
C LEU A 36 13.19 -4.85 4.94
N LEU A 37 13.00 -5.38 3.73
CA LEU A 37 12.22 -4.70 2.68
C LEU A 37 10.77 -4.48 3.12
N ILE A 38 10.19 -5.41 3.88
CA ILE A 38 8.83 -5.31 4.40
C ILE A 38 8.81 -4.31 5.56
N SER A 39 9.73 -4.47 6.52
CA SER A 39 9.80 -3.59 7.70
C SER A 39 10.06 -2.13 7.32
N ALA A 40 11.01 -1.87 6.43
CA ALA A 40 11.31 -0.53 5.95
C ALA A 40 10.12 0.08 5.19
N PHE A 41 9.45 -0.72 4.35
CA PHE A 41 8.22 -0.28 3.68
C PHE A 41 7.15 0.11 4.70
N ALA A 42 6.87 -0.73 5.69
CA ALA A 42 5.84 -0.47 6.71
C ALA A 42 6.12 0.79 7.53
N ILE A 43 7.38 1.01 7.95
CA ILE A 43 7.79 2.21 8.69
C ILE A 43 7.57 3.46 7.84
N VAL A 44 8.06 3.46 6.61
CA VAL A 44 7.94 4.61 5.69
C VAL A 44 6.49 4.85 5.31
N TYR A 45 5.70 3.80 5.09
CA TYR A 45 4.27 3.92 4.78
C TYR A 45 3.49 4.53 5.94
N SER A 46 3.73 4.06 7.17
CA SER A 46 3.09 4.54 8.40
C SER A 46 3.38 6.03 8.65
N VAL A 47 4.64 6.44 8.50
CA VAL A 47 5.06 7.84 8.69
C VAL A 47 4.68 8.72 7.48
N GLY A 48 4.74 8.15 6.27
CA GLY A 48 4.45 8.83 5.02
C GLY A 48 2.98 9.18 4.87
N ALA A 49 2.07 8.31 5.34
CA ALA A 49 0.63 8.53 5.26
C ALA A 49 0.20 9.90 5.83
N PRO A 50 0.58 10.31 7.05
CA PRO A 50 0.27 11.65 7.54
C PRO A 50 1.16 12.74 6.94
N LEU A 51 2.49 12.55 6.88
CA LEU A 51 3.42 13.63 6.53
C LEU A 51 3.35 14.03 5.05
N ILE A 52 3.36 13.04 4.16
CA ILE A 52 3.37 13.26 2.71
C ILE A 52 2.00 13.74 2.27
N THR A 53 0.91 13.14 2.78
CA THR A 53 -0.45 13.63 2.51
C THR A 53 -0.64 15.06 3.00
N ALA A 54 -0.10 15.40 4.18
CA ALA A 54 -0.13 16.77 4.69
C ALA A 54 0.60 17.77 3.79
N TYR A 55 1.76 17.35 3.25
CA TYR A 55 2.50 18.17 2.31
C TYR A 55 1.77 18.32 0.97
N LEU A 56 1.14 17.25 0.49
CA LEU A 56 0.53 17.19 -0.84
C LEU A 56 -0.87 17.83 -0.93
N SER A 57 -1.54 18.06 0.20
CA SER A 57 -2.86 18.71 0.24
C SER A 57 -2.86 20.15 -0.29
N ARG A 58 -1.68 20.78 -0.32
CA ARG A 58 -1.44 22.13 -0.86
C ARG A 58 -1.64 22.19 -2.38
N PHE A 59 -1.49 21.05 -3.05
CA PHE A 59 -1.48 20.96 -4.51
C PHE A 59 -2.83 20.50 -5.05
N PRO A 60 -3.14 20.76 -6.34
CA PRO A 60 -4.38 20.31 -6.96
C PRO A 60 -4.51 18.79 -6.93
N ARG A 61 -5.54 18.28 -6.24
CA ARG A 61 -5.77 16.84 -5.98
C ARG A 61 -5.62 15.96 -7.23
N TYR A 62 -6.26 16.37 -8.33
CA TYR A 62 -6.21 15.63 -9.60
C TYR A 62 -4.79 15.46 -10.14
N ARG A 63 -4.03 16.57 -10.21
CA ARG A 63 -2.65 16.54 -10.72
C ARG A 63 -1.74 15.75 -9.79
N THR A 64 -1.89 15.94 -8.48
CA THR A 64 -1.10 15.22 -7.48
C THR A 64 -1.29 13.71 -7.58
N VAL A 65 -2.54 13.24 -7.65
CA VAL A 65 -2.82 11.80 -7.73
C VAL A 65 -2.29 11.17 -9.02
N LEU A 66 -2.42 11.85 -10.17
CA LEU A 66 -1.85 11.35 -11.42
C LEU A 66 -0.33 11.32 -11.39
N SER A 67 0.31 12.37 -10.87
CA SER A 67 1.77 12.40 -10.71
C SER A 67 2.26 11.30 -9.78
N LEU A 68 1.59 11.09 -8.64
CA LEU A 68 1.93 10.01 -7.74
C LEU A 68 1.70 8.64 -8.38
N MET A 69 0.63 8.44 -9.14
CA MET A 69 0.38 7.17 -9.83
C MET A 69 1.44 6.88 -10.90
N PHE A 70 1.91 7.92 -11.59
CA PHE A 70 3.05 7.82 -12.50
C PHE A 70 4.34 7.46 -11.75
N LEU A 71 4.65 8.15 -10.65
CA LEU A 71 5.80 7.84 -9.79
C LEU A 71 5.72 6.42 -9.21
N PHE A 72 4.53 5.95 -8.81
CA PHE A 72 4.31 4.58 -8.35
C PHE A 72 4.64 3.56 -9.43
N THR A 73 4.25 3.85 -10.67
CA THR A 73 4.60 3.01 -11.82
C THR A 73 6.11 2.96 -12.03
N LEU A 74 6.79 4.11 -11.99
CA LEU A 74 8.26 4.17 -12.09
C LEU A 74 8.97 3.45 -10.94
N GLY A 75 8.48 3.55 -9.71
CA GLY A 75 9.02 2.82 -8.57
C GLY A 75 8.92 1.30 -8.75
N ASN A 76 7.82 0.82 -9.33
CA ASN A 76 7.66 -0.60 -9.65
C ASN A 76 8.59 -1.04 -10.81
N VAL A 77 8.82 -0.18 -11.80
CA VAL A 77 9.84 -0.42 -12.84
C VAL A 77 11.24 -0.52 -12.22
N ALA A 78 11.55 0.34 -11.25
CA ALA A 78 12.83 0.30 -10.53
C ALA A 78 12.98 -1.00 -9.72
N CYS A 79 11.91 -1.48 -9.05
CA CYS A 79 11.92 -2.79 -8.40
C CYS A 79 12.10 -3.94 -9.41
N MET A 80 11.39 -3.91 -10.54
CA MET A 80 11.50 -4.91 -11.60
C MET A 80 12.93 -5.03 -12.14
N LEU A 81 13.61 -3.90 -12.30
CA LEU A 81 14.96 -3.81 -12.87
C LEU A 81 16.06 -3.77 -11.81
N ALA A 82 15.74 -4.01 -10.53
CA ALA A 82 16.71 -3.88 -9.46
C ALA A 82 17.87 -4.88 -9.66
N PRO A 83 19.13 -4.40 -9.78
CA PRO A 83 20.29 -5.26 -9.99
C PRO A 83 20.89 -5.78 -8.68
N ASN A 84 20.56 -5.14 -7.55
CA ASN A 84 21.09 -5.47 -6.23
C ASN A 84 20.12 -5.05 -5.11
N TYR A 85 20.38 -5.56 -3.91
CA TYR A 85 19.55 -5.32 -2.73
C TYR A 85 19.38 -3.83 -2.34
N PRO A 86 20.44 -2.99 -2.33
CA PRO A 86 20.28 -1.57 -2.02
C PRO A 86 19.33 -0.82 -2.97
N VAL A 87 19.39 -1.11 -4.27
CA VAL A 87 18.47 -0.51 -5.26
C VAL A 87 17.04 -0.99 -5.00
N MET A 88 16.85 -2.27 -4.68
CA MET A 88 15.55 -2.83 -4.32
C MET A 88 14.97 -2.15 -3.06
N LEU A 89 15.78 -1.99 -2.01
CA LEU A 89 15.39 -1.34 -0.77
C LEU A 89 15.01 0.13 -0.99
N ALA A 90 15.84 0.89 -1.73
CA ALA A 90 15.56 2.28 -2.06
C ALA A 90 14.26 2.43 -2.87
N SER A 91 14.05 1.54 -3.86
CA SER A 91 12.81 1.51 -4.66
C SER A 91 11.59 1.21 -3.80
N ARG A 92 11.70 0.30 -2.82
CA ARG A 92 10.62 -0.01 -1.87
C ARG A 92 10.31 1.14 -0.93
N ILE A 93 11.32 1.82 -0.39
CA ILE A 93 11.14 3.02 0.45
C ILE A 93 10.42 4.12 -0.35
N PHE A 94 10.86 4.34 -1.59
CA PHE A 94 10.22 5.28 -2.49
C PHE A 94 8.75 4.89 -2.77
N LEU A 95 8.49 3.61 -3.09
CA LEU A 95 7.14 3.11 -3.31
C LEU A 95 6.26 3.30 -2.07
N ALA A 96 6.75 3.01 -0.87
CA ALA A 96 6.02 3.19 0.38
C ALA A 96 5.58 4.65 0.59
N ALA A 97 6.49 5.58 0.31
CA ALA A 97 6.23 7.01 0.39
C ALA A 97 5.13 7.44 -0.61
N VAL A 98 5.19 6.94 -1.84
CA VAL A 98 4.20 7.26 -2.89
C VAL A 98 2.84 6.59 -2.62
N SER A 99 2.83 5.31 -2.26
CA SER A 99 1.62 4.53 -2.03
C SER A 99 0.82 5.03 -0.82
N SER A 100 1.51 5.41 0.26
CA SER A 100 0.88 5.97 1.46
C SER A 100 0.14 7.28 1.17
N ALA A 101 0.72 8.15 0.32
CA ALA A 101 0.04 9.36 -0.13
C ALA A 101 -1.12 9.05 -1.10
N LEU A 102 -0.94 8.09 -2.02
CA LEU A 102 -1.97 7.72 -2.99
C LEU A 102 -3.24 7.20 -2.31
N ILE A 103 -3.10 6.31 -1.32
CA ILE A 103 -4.27 5.74 -0.65
C ILE A 103 -5.07 6.83 0.09
N SER A 104 -4.39 7.73 0.80
CA SER A 104 -5.03 8.82 1.54
C SER A 104 -5.70 9.81 0.60
N MET A 105 -5.02 10.19 -0.48
CA MET A 105 -5.58 11.09 -1.50
C MET A 105 -6.76 10.47 -2.23
N SER A 106 -6.78 9.14 -2.44
CA SER A 106 -7.89 8.45 -3.10
C SER A 106 -9.23 8.63 -2.35
N MET A 107 -9.19 8.68 -1.01
CA MET A 107 -10.37 8.86 -0.17
C MET A 107 -10.96 10.27 -0.32
N THR A 108 -10.14 11.26 -0.66
CA THR A 108 -10.59 12.65 -0.84
C THR A 108 -11.50 12.84 -2.06
N PHE A 109 -11.53 11.86 -2.98
CA PHE A 109 -12.42 11.83 -4.14
C PHE A 109 -13.77 11.17 -3.84
N ALA A 110 -13.96 10.54 -2.67
CA ALA A 110 -15.21 9.87 -2.32
C ALA A 110 -16.46 10.79 -2.40
N PRO A 111 -16.40 12.08 -1.99
CA PRO A 111 -17.52 13.01 -2.17
C PRO A 111 -17.81 13.40 -3.63
N ASP A 112 -16.82 13.26 -4.51
CA ASP A 112 -16.95 13.63 -5.93
C ASP A 112 -17.57 12.50 -6.77
N VAL A 113 -17.54 11.26 -6.26
CA VAL A 113 -18.03 10.06 -6.96
C VAL A 113 -19.33 9.50 -6.41
N ALA A 114 -19.78 9.96 -5.23
CA ALA A 114 -21.01 9.50 -4.61
C ALA A 114 -21.69 10.58 -3.77
N PRO A 115 -23.04 10.54 -3.63
CA PRO A 115 -23.76 11.41 -2.70
C PRO A 115 -23.25 11.27 -1.26
N ARG A 116 -23.34 12.34 -0.45
CA ARG A 116 -22.85 12.38 0.95
C ARG A 116 -23.26 11.17 1.81
N LYS A 117 -24.47 10.65 1.61
CA LYS A 117 -24.99 9.46 2.32
C LYS A 117 -24.16 8.19 2.08
N TYR A 118 -23.48 8.10 0.93
CA TYR A 118 -22.73 6.92 0.49
C TYR A 118 -21.21 7.11 0.52
N THR A 119 -20.72 8.28 0.92
CA THR A 119 -19.27 8.57 0.97
C THR A 119 -18.52 7.60 1.89
N SER A 120 -19.10 7.24 3.05
CA SER A 120 -18.53 6.22 3.95
C SER A 120 -18.45 4.84 3.26
N SER A 121 -19.49 4.44 2.54
CA SER A 121 -19.51 3.18 1.79
C SER A 121 -18.46 3.14 0.69
N VAL A 122 -18.25 4.24 -0.05
CA VAL A 122 -17.17 4.34 -1.04
C VAL A 122 -15.80 4.15 -0.38
N ILE A 123 -15.56 4.80 0.77
CA ILE A 123 -14.31 4.63 1.52
C ILE A 123 -14.14 3.18 1.99
N SER A 124 -15.21 2.54 2.49
CA SER A 124 -15.18 1.11 2.84
C SER A 124 -14.82 0.23 1.66
N TRP A 125 -15.36 0.50 0.47
CA TRP A 125 -15.01 -0.23 -0.76
C TRP A 125 -13.57 -0.01 -1.21
N ILE A 126 -13.03 1.20 -1.03
CA ILE A 126 -11.60 1.48 -1.27
C ILE A 126 -10.77 0.55 -0.37
N PHE A 127 -11.04 0.52 0.95
CA PHE A 127 -10.36 -0.40 1.87
C PHE A 127 -10.59 -1.87 1.55
N ALA A 128 -11.78 -2.25 1.08
CA ALA A 128 -12.06 -3.60 0.63
C ALA A 128 -11.12 -4.01 -0.51
N GLY A 129 -10.82 -3.09 -1.45
CA GLY A 129 -9.82 -3.31 -2.49
C GLY A 129 -8.44 -3.69 -1.92
N PHE A 130 -7.98 -2.97 -0.90
CA PHE A 130 -6.73 -3.28 -0.21
C PHE A 130 -6.75 -4.66 0.47
N ASN A 131 -7.84 -4.99 1.17
CA ASN A 131 -7.99 -6.28 1.86
C ASN A 131 -8.10 -7.45 0.89
N ILE A 132 -8.78 -7.27 -0.25
CA ILE A 132 -8.79 -8.29 -1.32
C ILE A 132 -7.35 -8.53 -1.80
N ALA A 133 -6.56 -7.47 -1.95
CA ALA A 133 -5.17 -7.61 -2.35
C ALA A 133 -4.29 -8.34 -1.33
N SER A 134 -4.58 -8.26 -0.02
CA SER A 134 -3.84 -9.02 1.00
C SER A 134 -4.07 -10.52 0.90
N VAL A 135 -5.29 -10.91 0.54
CA VAL A 135 -5.67 -12.32 0.35
C VAL A 135 -5.07 -12.89 -0.94
N PHE A 136 -5.16 -12.15 -2.05
CA PHE A 136 -4.75 -12.65 -3.35
C PHE A 136 -3.29 -12.35 -3.72
N GLY A 137 -2.68 -11.31 -3.17
CA GLY A 137 -1.35 -10.84 -3.58
C GLY A 137 -0.25 -11.86 -3.35
N VAL A 138 -0.31 -12.58 -2.22
CA VAL A 138 0.70 -13.59 -1.85
C VAL A 138 0.58 -14.87 -2.69
N PRO A 139 -0.60 -15.52 -2.83
CA PRO A 139 -0.76 -16.65 -3.74
C PRO A 139 -0.45 -16.29 -5.20
N PHE A 140 -0.85 -15.10 -5.64
CA PHE A 140 -0.60 -14.62 -6.99
C PHE A 140 0.89 -14.50 -7.30
N SER A 141 1.67 -13.95 -6.37
CA SER A 141 3.10 -13.79 -6.57
C SER A 141 3.84 -15.13 -6.56
N MET A 142 3.45 -16.06 -5.67
CA MET A 142 3.96 -17.43 -5.68
C MET A 142 3.64 -18.15 -6.99
N PHE A 143 2.41 -18.03 -7.50
CA PHE A 143 2.01 -18.63 -8.76
C PHE A 143 2.88 -18.12 -9.93
N ILE A 144 3.15 -16.82 -10.00
CA ILE A 144 4.03 -16.27 -11.05
C ILE A 144 5.43 -16.87 -10.94
N VAL A 145 5.99 -16.94 -9.73
CA VAL A 145 7.39 -17.35 -9.56
C VAL A 145 7.61 -18.85 -9.74
N GLN A 146 6.56 -19.67 -9.68
CA GLN A 146 6.64 -21.08 -10.09
C GLN A 146 7.00 -21.25 -11.57
N PHE A 147 6.59 -20.32 -12.43
CA PHE A 147 6.80 -20.42 -13.89
C PHE A 147 7.76 -19.38 -14.45
N ALA A 148 8.08 -18.34 -13.68
CA ALA A 148 8.84 -17.18 -14.13
C ALA A 148 9.69 -16.57 -12.99
N SER A 149 10.43 -15.50 -13.29
CA SER A 149 11.19 -14.77 -12.27
C SER A 149 10.30 -13.84 -11.45
N TRP A 150 10.72 -13.53 -10.22
CA TRP A 150 10.10 -12.52 -9.36
C TRP A 150 9.99 -11.13 -10.02
N ARG A 151 10.87 -10.82 -10.99
CA ARG A 151 10.79 -9.60 -11.81
C ARG A 151 9.51 -9.54 -12.64
N VAL A 152 8.98 -10.68 -13.09
CA VAL A 152 7.73 -10.75 -13.87
C VAL A 152 6.52 -10.37 -13.01
N ALA A 153 6.55 -10.65 -11.70
CA ALA A 153 5.51 -10.20 -10.78
C ALA A 153 5.45 -8.66 -10.72
N PHE A 154 6.59 -7.99 -10.69
CA PHE A 154 6.65 -6.52 -10.79
C PHE A 154 6.26 -6.01 -12.18
N ALA A 155 6.66 -6.70 -13.26
CA ALA A 155 6.24 -6.35 -14.62
C ALA A 155 4.71 -6.36 -14.76
N PHE A 156 4.04 -7.36 -14.18
CA PHE A 156 2.59 -7.42 -14.13
C PHE A 156 2.00 -6.20 -13.39
N ILE A 157 2.53 -5.86 -12.20
CA ILE A 157 2.09 -4.67 -11.46
C ILE A 157 2.29 -3.40 -12.28
N VAL A 158 3.41 -3.26 -12.99
CA VAL A 158 3.69 -2.11 -13.88
C VAL A 158 2.64 -2.02 -14.98
N VAL A 159 2.33 -3.11 -15.67
CA VAL A 159 1.30 -3.12 -16.74
C VAL A 159 -0.06 -2.71 -16.19
N VAL A 160 -0.49 -3.31 -15.07
CA VAL A 160 -1.77 -2.96 -14.43
C VAL A 160 -1.77 -1.50 -13.96
N SER A 161 -0.64 -1.00 -13.45
CA SER A 161 -0.49 0.39 -13.02
C SER A 161 -0.58 1.37 -14.17
N ILE A 162 0.00 1.06 -15.34
CA ILE A 162 -0.13 1.86 -16.55
C ILE A 162 -1.58 1.89 -17.03
N LEU A 163 -2.24 0.73 -17.09
CA LEU A 163 -3.66 0.65 -17.48
C LEU A 163 -4.54 1.45 -16.54
N LEU A 164 -4.29 1.34 -15.23
CA LEU A 164 -5.00 2.13 -14.23
C LEU A 164 -4.71 3.62 -14.40
N LEU A 165 -3.47 4.05 -14.60
CA LEU A 165 -3.11 5.44 -14.84
C LEU A 165 -3.87 6.01 -16.05
N LEU A 166 -3.97 5.26 -17.15
CA LEU A 166 -4.74 5.67 -18.33
C LEU A 166 -6.24 5.80 -18.01
N LEU A 167 -6.80 4.87 -17.24
CA LEU A 167 -8.18 4.98 -16.76
C LEU A 167 -8.38 6.21 -15.87
N MET A 168 -7.40 6.53 -15.01
CA MET A 168 -7.42 7.73 -14.16
C MET A 168 -7.40 9.00 -14.97
N VAL A 169 -6.54 9.10 -15.99
CA VAL A 169 -6.50 10.26 -16.89
C VAL A 169 -7.84 10.45 -17.60
N LYS A 170 -8.52 9.37 -17.99
CA LYS A 170 -9.77 9.44 -18.76
C LYS A 170 -11.01 9.71 -17.90
N PHE A 171 -11.09 9.13 -16.71
CA PHE A 171 -12.34 9.08 -15.92
C PHE A 171 -12.27 9.80 -14.57
N LEU A 172 -11.10 10.16 -14.07
CA LEU A 172 -11.01 10.86 -12.78
C LEU A 172 -11.56 12.29 -12.93
N PRO A 173 -12.51 12.72 -12.07
CA PRO A 173 -13.06 14.05 -12.17
C PRO A 173 -11.98 15.12 -11.95
N THR A 174 -11.88 16.05 -12.89
CA THR A 174 -10.87 17.13 -12.90
C THR A 174 -11.29 18.34 -12.06
N LYS A 175 -12.48 18.33 -11.43
CA LYS A 175 -13.00 19.49 -10.70
C LYS A 175 -12.06 19.85 -9.54
N ASN A 176 -11.37 20.98 -9.68
CA ASN A 176 -10.56 21.60 -8.66
C ASN A 176 -11.47 22.25 -7.61
N LEU A 177 -12.12 21.45 -6.78
CA LEU A 177 -12.66 21.97 -5.52
C LEU A 177 -11.47 22.49 -4.71
N PRO A 178 -11.55 23.72 -4.15
CA PRO A 178 -10.43 24.37 -3.48
C PRO A 178 -9.79 23.43 -2.45
N PRO A 179 -8.46 23.49 -2.26
CA PRO A 179 -7.76 22.64 -1.31
C PRO A 179 -8.49 22.74 0.03
N THR A 180 -9.09 21.63 0.46
CA THR A 180 -9.86 21.59 1.69
C THR A 180 -8.90 21.77 2.85
N ASN A 181 -9.09 22.86 3.60
CA ASN A 181 -8.50 23.30 4.87
C ASN A 181 -7.07 22.86 5.23
N ASN A 182 -6.34 23.84 5.76
CA ASN A 182 -4.97 23.72 6.23
C ASN A 182 -4.83 22.52 7.18
N ILE A 183 -4.03 21.51 6.84
CA ILE A 183 -3.81 20.34 7.72
C ILE A 183 -3.13 20.75 9.04
N MET A 184 -2.47 21.92 9.09
CA MET A 184 -2.03 22.53 10.34
C MET A 184 -3.20 22.82 11.30
N GLU A 185 -4.39 23.14 10.80
CA GLU A 185 -5.62 23.24 11.62
C GLU A 185 -6.12 21.85 12.03
N GLN A 186 -5.90 20.82 11.21
CA GLN A 186 -6.24 19.43 11.57
C GLN A 186 -5.26 18.82 12.58
N LEU A 187 -4.00 19.27 12.66
CA LEU A 187 -3.06 18.85 13.73
C LEU A 187 -3.52 19.27 15.12
N VAL A 188 -4.42 20.25 15.23
CA VAL A 188 -5.10 20.58 16.50
C VAL A 188 -5.95 19.40 16.98
N LEU A 189 -6.48 18.56 16.08
CA LEU A 189 -7.23 17.34 16.45
C LEU A 189 -6.35 16.31 17.16
N LEU A 190 -5.04 16.29 16.90
CA LEU A 190 -4.10 15.44 17.64
C LEU A 190 -3.85 15.95 19.07
N LYS A 191 -4.34 17.15 19.43
CA LYS A 191 -4.38 17.62 20.83
C LYS A 191 -5.66 17.20 21.56
N ASP A 192 -6.67 16.71 20.84
CA ASP A 192 -7.92 16.26 21.45
C ASP A 192 -7.74 14.87 22.07
N ARG A 193 -7.92 14.80 23.39
CA ARG A 193 -7.80 13.56 24.17
C ARG A 193 -8.68 12.43 23.64
N ARG A 194 -9.87 12.73 23.10
CA ARG A 194 -10.80 11.72 22.57
C ARG A 194 -10.27 11.08 21.29
N ILE A 195 -9.62 11.87 20.44
CA ILE A 195 -9.03 11.40 19.18
C ILE A 195 -7.78 10.57 19.47
N ILE A 196 -6.92 11.01 20.40
CA ILE A 196 -5.77 10.22 20.85
C ILE A 196 -6.24 8.88 21.41
N MET A 197 -7.27 8.85 22.26
CA MET A 197 -7.80 7.60 22.81
C MET A 197 -8.34 6.67 21.71
N ALA A 198 -9.05 7.19 20.71
CA ALA A 198 -9.56 6.40 19.59
C ALA A 198 -8.44 5.84 18.70
N VAL A 199 -7.43 6.65 18.37
CA VAL A 199 -6.26 6.23 17.59
C VAL A 199 -5.44 5.18 18.35
N SER A 200 -5.17 5.41 19.64
CA SER A 200 -4.46 4.44 20.49
C SER A 200 -5.21 3.13 20.59
N ALA A 201 -6.54 3.16 20.74
CA ALA A 201 -7.35 1.95 20.73
C ALA A 201 -7.23 1.19 19.39
N MET A 202 -7.30 1.90 18.25
CA MET A 202 -7.10 1.27 16.94
C MET A 202 -5.71 0.67 16.77
N ILE A 203 -4.65 1.38 17.19
CA ILE A 203 -3.27 0.87 17.12
C ILE A 203 -3.14 -0.38 17.98
N LEU A 204 -3.58 -0.34 19.24
CA LEU A 204 -3.50 -1.47 20.15
C LEU A 204 -4.30 -2.69 19.64
N SER A 205 -5.52 -2.48 19.15
CA SER A 205 -6.33 -3.54 18.56
C SER A 205 -5.71 -4.11 17.29
N GLY A 206 -5.18 -3.26 16.40
CA GLY A 206 -4.50 -3.68 15.18
C GLY A 206 -3.22 -4.45 15.45
N SER A 207 -2.38 -3.97 16.36
CA SER A 207 -1.15 -4.65 16.79
C SER A 207 -1.43 -6.00 17.46
N SER A 208 -2.48 -6.09 18.28
CA SER A 208 -2.92 -7.37 18.88
C SER A 208 -3.31 -8.38 17.80
N ALA A 209 -4.14 -7.97 16.84
CA ALA A 209 -4.58 -8.83 15.74
C ALA A 209 -3.40 -9.28 14.84
N TYR A 210 -2.51 -8.35 14.47
CA TYR A 210 -1.34 -8.66 13.65
C TYR A 210 -0.32 -9.56 14.36
N CYS A 211 -0.10 -9.36 15.66
CA CYS A 211 0.77 -10.23 16.46
C CYS A 211 0.21 -11.66 16.47
N PHE A 212 -1.09 -11.80 16.74
CA PHE A 212 -1.73 -13.11 16.71
C PHE A 212 -1.70 -13.75 15.32
N TYR A 213 -1.98 -13.00 14.25
CA TYR A 213 -1.94 -13.49 12.87
C TYR A 213 -0.53 -13.95 12.45
N THR A 214 0.51 -13.19 12.84
CA THR A 214 1.91 -13.52 12.54
C THR A 214 2.35 -14.82 13.20
N TYR A 215 1.85 -15.11 14.40
CA TYR A 215 2.19 -16.32 15.15
C TYR A 215 1.13 -17.43 15.07
N LEU A 216 0.10 -17.25 14.26
CA LEU A 216 -1.02 -18.18 14.15
C LEU A 216 -0.55 -19.56 13.67
N SER A 217 0.23 -19.62 12.58
CA SER A 217 0.81 -20.87 12.08
C SER A 217 1.68 -21.59 13.11
N PRO A 218 2.68 -20.97 13.77
CA PRO A 218 3.46 -21.65 14.80
C PRO A 218 2.62 -22.12 15.99
N ILE A 219 1.60 -21.37 16.42
CA ILE A 219 0.70 -21.81 17.51
C ILE A 219 -0.11 -23.05 17.08
N LEU A 220 -0.65 -23.05 15.87
CA LEU A 220 -1.45 -24.16 15.35
C LEU A 220 -0.63 -25.44 15.14
N LEU A 221 0.60 -25.30 14.64
CA LEU A 221 1.49 -26.42 14.36
C LEU A 221 2.19 -26.96 15.61
N ASP A 222 2.70 -26.07 16.46
CA ASP A 222 3.65 -26.42 17.54
C ASP A 222 2.98 -26.61 18.91
N LYS A 223 1.81 -25.97 19.14
CA LYS A 223 1.04 -26.07 20.41
C LYS A 223 -0.25 -26.87 20.30
N MET A 224 -0.90 -26.90 19.14
CA MET A 224 -2.15 -27.64 18.93
C MET A 224 -1.97 -28.98 18.19
N GLY A 225 -0.76 -29.30 17.72
CA GLY A 225 -0.44 -30.60 17.12
C GLY A 225 -1.18 -30.90 15.81
N LEU A 226 -1.71 -29.87 15.15
CA LEU A 226 -2.36 -30.03 13.86
C LEU A 226 -1.28 -30.26 12.80
N SER A 227 -1.16 -31.51 12.34
CA SER A 227 -0.31 -31.91 11.22
C SER A 227 -0.67 -31.08 9.97
N ALA A 228 0.34 -30.54 9.29
CA ALA A 228 0.20 -29.84 8.00
C ALA A 228 -0.05 -30.81 6.82
N ASN A 229 -0.93 -31.79 6.99
CA ASN A 229 -1.37 -32.74 5.96
C ASN A 229 -2.83 -32.51 5.62
#